data_AF-A0A089KUJ8-F1
#
_entry.id   AF-A0A089KUJ8-F1
#
_cell.length_a   1.000
_cell.length_b   1.000
_cell.length_c   1.000
_cell.angle_alpha   90.00
_cell.angle_beta   90.00
_cell.angle_gamma   90.00
#
_symmetry.space_group_name_H-M   'P 1'
#
loop_
_entity.id
_entity.type
_entity.pdbx_description
1 polymer ?
#
loop_
_entity_poly.entity_id
_entity_poly.type
_entity_poly.pdbx_seq_one_letter_code
_entity_poly.pdbx_strand_id
1 'polypeptide(L)'
;MLNSSLKKEAVVKLKAAMHKYEVSTEAVKGNAIKLHNARTYGADVIKKVEAYINTLANTPKEFAKSIEQVRINLASFKALSEISYDEKAMIKLAGGGAAAGVAAGVATAALAPTAAMAIATTFGTASTGAAISGLTGAAATNAALAWLGGGALAAGGSGMAGGSALLALAGPIGWGIGAASLAAGGFLANKKNKEAAIKADNERVEIVKATRVLEATNTEIVHLKESTQKLATGLEQSLLTFTGAVRSIRSFTEFSQDQRDVLRAIINNTESLSALFMKEVGK
;
A
#
# COMPACT_ATOMS: atom_id res chain seq x y z
N MET A 1 44.51 -16.55 -4.78
CA MET A 1 43.29 -17.24 -5.25
C MET A 1 42.12 -17.11 -4.27
N LEU A 2 42.33 -17.21 -2.96
CA LEU A 2 41.28 -17.08 -1.92
C LEU A 2 40.42 -15.80 -1.96
N ASN A 3 40.99 -14.62 -2.21
CA ASN A 3 40.20 -13.37 -2.17
C ASN A 3 39.25 -13.20 -3.37
N SER A 4 39.55 -13.86 -4.50
CA SER A 4 38.71 -13.87 -5.70
C SER A 4 37.45 -14.71 -5.48
N SER A 5 37.54 -15.85 -4.79
CA SER A 5 36.37 -16.68 -4.46
C SER A 5 35.47 -16.02 -3.43
N LEU A 6 36.03 -15.36 -2.40
CA LEU A 6 35.26 -14.61 -1.39
C LEU A 6 34.41 -13.51 -2.02
N LYS A 7 34.97 -12.75 -2.95
CA LYS A 7 34.22 -11.73 -3.70
C LYS A 7 33.08 -12.34 -4.52
N LYS A 8 33.34 -13.44 -5.24
CA LYS A 8 32.30 -14.11 -6.05
C LYS A 8 31.15 -14.59 -5.17
N GLU A 9 31.46 -15.19 -4.02
CA GLU A 9 30.46 -15.67 -3.07
C GLU A 9 29.62 -14.52 -2.49
N ALA A 10 30.26 -13.41 -2.07
CA ALA A 10 29.56 -12.24 -1.56
C ALA A 10 28.61 -11.62 -2.62
N VAL A 11 29.05 -11.54 -3.88
CA VAL A 11 28.21 -11.05 -4.99
C VAL A 11 27.02 -11.99 -5.26
N VAL A 12 27.21 -13.31 -5.20
CA VAL A 12 26.09 -14.27 -5.35
C VAL A 12 25.07 -14.10 -4.23
N LYS A 13 25.52 -13.98 -2.98
CA LYS A 13 24.64 -13.74 -1.82
C LYS A 13 23.90 -12.40 -1.92
N LEU A 14 24.58 -11.35 -2.38
CA LEU A 14 23.96 -10.04 -2.63
C LEU A 14 22.87 -10.13 -3.71
N LYS A 15 23.14 -10.80 -4.84
CA LYS A 15 22.14 -11.02 -5.90
C LYS A 15 20.92 -11.79 -5.39
N ALA A 16 21.12 -12.82 -4.58
CA ALA A 16 20.02 -13.57 -3.98
C ALA A 16 19.17 -12.69 -3.05
N ALA A 17 19.81 -11.82 -2.25
CA ALA A 17 19.09 -10.87 -1.40
C ALA A 17 18.31 -9.83 -2.22
N MET A 18 18.91 -9.29 -3.29
CA MET A 18 18.24 -8.37 -4.22
C MET A 18 17.00 -9.01 -4.85
N HIS A 19 17.11 -10.26 -5.30
CA HIS A 19 15.96 -10.97 -5.87
C HIS A 19 14.84 -11.19 -4.85
N LYS A 20 15.18 -11.55 -3.60
CA LYS A 20 14.17 -11.69 -2.54
C LYS A 20 13.49 -10.35 -2.22
N TYR A 21 14.25 -9.27 -2.21
CA TYR A 21 13.75 -7.92 -2.02
C TYR A 21 12.76 -7.54 -3.13
N GLU A 22 13.12 -7.76 -4.40
CA GLU A 22 12.26 -7.53 -5.58
C GLU A 22 10.92 -8.27 -5.49
N VAL A 23 10.96 -9.57 -5.15
CA VAL A 23 9.75 -10.39 -4.94
C VAL A 23 8.87 -9.80 -3.83
N SER A 24 9.48 -9.33 -2.74
CA SER A 24 8.74 -8.74 -1.60
C SER A 24 8.11 -7.40 -1.98
N THR A 25 8.79 -6.58 -2.77
CA THR A 25 8.26 -5.31 -3.30
C THR A 25 7.03 -5.55 -4.19
N GLU A 26 7.10 -6.50 -5.12
CA GLU A 26 5.97 -6.81 -6.00
C GLU A 26 4.77 -7.36 -5.20
N ALA A 27 5.01 -8.14 -4.14
CA ALA A 27 3.95 -8.59 -3.24
C ALA A 27 3.27 -7.43 -2.50
N VAL A 28 4.03 -6.52 -1.90
CA VAL A 28 3.51 -5.31 -1.20
C VAL A 28 2.65 -4.48 -2.16
N LYS A 29 3.17 -4.22 -3.36
CA LYS A 29 2.51 -3.44 -4.40
C LYS A 29 1.19 -4.09 -4.84
N GLY A 30 1.21 -5.38 -5.14
CA GLY A 30 0.00 -6.12 -5.53
C GLY A 30 -1.06 -6.13 -4.41
N ASN A 31 -0.65 -6.28 -3.16
CA ASN A 31 -1.58 -6.27 -2.02
C ASN A 31 -2.09 -4.86 -1.68
N ALA A 32 -1.28 -3.82 -1.86
CA ALA A 32 -1.72 -2.43 -1.72
C ALA A 32 -2.80 -2.06 -2.74
N ILE A 33 -2.65 -2.51 -4.00
CA ILE A 33 -3.69 -2.36 -5.04
C ILE A 33 -4.98 -3.06 -4.60
N LYS A 34 -4.87 -4.30 -4.11
CA LYS A 34 -6.04 -5.05 -3.61
C LYS A 34 -6.70 -4.36 -2.42
N LEU A 35 -5.93 -3.80 -1.49
CA LEU A 35 -6.44 -3.00 -0.38
C LEU A 35 -7.18 -1.77 -0.88
N HIS A 36 -6.60 -1.03 -1.83
CA HIS A 36 -7.25 0.12 -2.45
C HIS A 36 -8.59 -0.29 -3.08
N ASN A 37 -8.62 -1.34 -3.90
CA ASN A 37 -9.85 -1.84 -4.52
C ASN A 37 -10.90 -2.26 -3.48
N ALA A 38 -10.50 -2.91 -2.39
CA ALA A 38 -11.41 -3.27 -1.29
C ALA A 38 -12.01 -2.03 -0.61
N ARG A 39 -11.23 -0.96 -0.43
CA ARG A 39 -11.70 0.32 0.10
C ARG A 39 -12.63 1.04 -0.87
N THR A 40 -12.33 1.03 -2.17
CA THR A 40 -13.20 1.58 -3.22
C THR A 40 -14.56 0.88 -3.24
N TYR A 41 -14.57 -0.45 -3.21
CA TYR A 41 -15.82 -1.23 -3.06
C TYR A 41 -16.56 -0.87 -1.77
N GLY A 42 -15.86 -0.80 -0.63
CA GLY A 42 -16.45 -0.37 0.63
C GLY A 42 -17.06 1.04 0.58
N ALA A 43 -16.44 1.97 -0.13
CA ALA A 43 -16.97 3.32 -0.33
C ALA A 43 -18.30 3.29 -1.11
N ASP A 44 -18.43 2.42 -2.11
CA ASP A 44 -19.68 2.25 -2.83
C ASP A 44 -20.78 1.60 -1.97
N VAL A 45 -20.41 0.66 -1.09
CA VAL A 45 -21.34 0.10 -0.09
C VAL A 45 -21.83 1.20 0.87
N ILE A 46 -20.93 2.05 1.37
CA ILE A 46 -21.28 3.18 2.23
C ILE A 46 -22.26 4.14 1.52
N LYS A 47 -22.03 4.46 0.24
CA LYS A 47 -22.95 5.29 -0.55
C LYS A 47 -24.35 4.67 -0.65
N LYS A 48 -24.46 3.34 -0.76
CA LYS A 48 -25.76 2.64 -0.75
C LYS A 48 -26.47 2.80 0.59
N VAL A 49 -25.74 2.71 1.71
CA VAL A 49 -26.29 2.96 3.05
C VAL A 49 -26.77 4.41 3.18
N GLU A 50 -25.95 5.39 2.79
CA GLU A 50 -26.33 6.81 2.81
C GLU A 50 -27.56 7.08 1.95
N ALA A 51 -27.60 6.55 0.73
CA ALA A 51 -28.73 6.72 -0.17
C ALA A 51 -30.02 6.19 0.47
N TYR A 52 -29.96 5.01 1.11
CA TYR A 52 -31.10 4.47 1.82
C TYR A 52 -31.54 5.35 2.99
N ILE A 53 -30.62 5.77 3.85
CA ILE A 53 -30.94 6.65 5.00
C ILE A 53 -31.59 7.95 4.54
N ASN A 54 -31.12 8.53 3.43
CA ASN A 54 -31.68 9.76 2.87
C ASN A 54 -33.12 9.59 2.34
N THR A 55 -33.59 8.36 2.10
CA THR A 55 -35.00 8.10 1.74
C THR A 55 -35.94 8.08 2.94
N LEU A 56 -35.42 7.98 4.17
CA LEU A 56 -36.21 7.85 5.39
C LEU A 56 -36.58 9.22 5.96
N ALA A 57 -37.86 9.43 6.21
CA ALA A 57 -38.33 10.57 7.00
C ALA A 57 -38.11 10.34 8.50
N ASN A 58 -37.93 11.42 9.27
CA ASN A 58 -37.79 11.41 10.74
C ASN A 58 -36.56 10.61 11.25
N THR A 59 -35.44 10.67 10.54
CA THR A 59 -34.20 10.02 10.98
C THR A 59 -33.62 10.68 12.25
N PRO A 60 -33.10 9.90 13.22
CA PRO A 60 -32.50 10.44 14.43
C PRO A 60 -31.27 11.32 14.16
N LYS A 61 -31.03 12.31 15.02
CA LYS A 61 -29.88 13.23 14.90
C LYS A 61 -28.54 12.50 15.03
N GLU A 62 -28.49 11.41 15.80
CA GLU A 62 -27.29 10.60 15.95
C GLU A 62 -26.83 10.02 14.61
N PHE A 63 -27.77 9.68 13.72
CA PHE A 63 -27.43 9.14 12.40
C PHE A 63 -26.78 10.20 11.52
N ALA A 64 -27.29 11.43 11.55
CA ALA A 64 -26.69 12.54 10.82
C ALA A 64 -25.24 12.77 11.25
N LYS A 65 -24.93 12.68 12.55
CA LYS A 65 -23.56 12.82 13.06
C LYS A 65 -22.64 11.70 12.56
N SER A 66 -23.06 10.44 12.66
CA SER A 66 -22.25 9.31 12.17
C SER A 66 -22.05 9.37 10.66
N ILE A 67 -23.07 9.74 9.88
CA ILE A 67 -22.95 9.90 8.43
C ILE A 67 -22.01 11.06 8.07
N GLU A 68 -22.02 12.17 8.80
CA GLU A 68 -21.07 13.26 8.55
C GLU A 68 -19.62 12.83 8.80
N GLN A 69 -19.36 12.08 9.89
CA GLN A 69 -18.03 11.52 10.14
C GLN A 69 -17.60 10.55 9.03
N VAL A 70 -18.52 9.71 8.54
CA VAL A 70 -18.29 8.81 7.41
C VAL A 70 -17.93 9.59 6.15
N ARG A 71 -18.64 10.70 5.85
CA ARG A 71 -18.35 11.56 4.70
C ARG A 71 -16.98 12.20 4.77
N ILE A 72 -16.56 12.65 5.95
CA ILE A 72 -15.20 13.18 6.18
C ILE A 72 -14.17 12.10 5.82
N ASN A 73 -14.33 10.88 6.36
CA ASN A 73 -13.41 9.78 6.09
C ASN A 73 -13.39 9.38 4.60
N LEU A 74 -14.54 9.39 3.93
CA LEU A 74 -14.64 9.14 2.49
C LEU A 74 -13.97 10.24 1.66
N ALA A 75 -14.17 11.50 2.02
CA ALA A 75 -13.55 12.63 1.34
C ALA A 75 -12.01 12.57 1.48
N SER A 76 -11.51 12.28 2.68
CA SER A 76 -10.09 12.04 2.92
C SER A 76 -9.56 10.87 2.08
N PHE A 77 -10.25 9.73 2.07
CA PHE A 77 -9.85 8.59 1.24
C PHE A 77 -9.81 8.95 -0.25
N LYS A 78 -10.85 9.63 -0.75
CA LYS A 78 -10.97 10.02 -2.15
C LYS A 78 -9.87 10.99 -2.56
N ALA A 79 -9.63 12.04 -1.77
CA ALA A 79 -8.55 12.99 -2.02
C ALA A 79 -7.18 12.29 -2.08
N LEU A 80 -6.90 11.39 -1.14
CA LEU A 80 -5.65 10.63 -1.12
C LEU A 80 -5.54 9.64 -2.28
N SER A 81 -6.66 9.08 -2.72
CA SER A 81 -6.69 8.22 -3.91
C SER A 81 -6.48 9.01 -5.19
N GLU A 82 -7.10 10.17 -5.38
CA GLU A 82 -6.99 10.94 -6.63
C GLU A 82 -5.61 11.60 -6.80
N ILE A 83 -4.93 11.95 -5.71
CA ILE A 83 -3.57 12.53 -5.74
C ILE A 83 -2.51 11.51 -6.16
N SER A 84 -2.73 10.22 -5.86
CA SER A 84 -1.70 9.17 -5.98
C SER A 84 -2.08 8.05 -6.96
N TYR A 85 -3.35 7.81 -7.24
CA TYR A 85 -3.84 6.67 -8.00
C TYR A 85 -4.19 7.08 -9.43
N ASP A 86 -3.21 7.04 -10.34
CA ASP A 86 -3.52 7.02 -11.77
C ASP A 86 -4.03 5.63 -12.13
N GLU A 87 -5.36 5.51 -12.18
CA GLU A 87 -6.09 4.28 -12.50
C GLU A 87 -5.56 3.58 -13.76
N LYS A 88 -5.16 4.34 -14.81
CA LYS A 88 -4.64 3.75 -16.05
C LYS A 88 -3.25 3.14 -15.86
N ALA A 89 -2.39 3.78 -15.08
CA ALA A 89 -1.08 3.25 -14.73
C ALA A 89 -1.22 2.01 -13.84
N MET A 90 -2.18 1.98 -12.91
CA MET A 90 -2.38 0.89 -11.96
C MET A 90 -3.09 -0.33 -12.56
N ILE A 91 -4.06 -0.17 -13.45
CA ILE A 91 -4.69 -1.28 -14.20
C ILE A 91 -3.67 -2.02 -15.06
N LYS A 92 -2.76 -1.27 -15.72
CA LYS A 92 -1.67 -1.83 -16.51
C LYS A 92 -0.68 -2.63 -15.65
N LEU A 93 -0.53 -2.25 -14.39
CA LEU A 93 0.37 -2.86 -13.41
C LEU A 93 -0.25 -4.07 -12.71
N ALA A 94 -1.58 -4.08 -12.54
CA ALA A 94 -2.35 -5.16 -11.92
C ALA A 94 -2.65 -6.33 -12.89
N GLY A 95 -2.13 -6.27 -14.13
CA GLY A 95 -2.34 -7.32 -15.14
C GLY A 95 -3.72 -7.28 -15.82
N GLY A 96 -4.51 -6.22 -15.64
CA GLY A 96 -5.88 -6.09 -16.17
C GLY A 96 -5.97 -5.65 -17.64
N GLY A 97 -4.84 -5.46 -18.33
CA GLY A 97 -4.81 -5.13 -19.76
C GLY A 97 -4.77 -6.37 -20.64
N ALA A 98 -5.92 -6.98 -20.89
CA ALA A 98 -6.06 -7.95 -21.97
C ALA A 98 -5.98 -7.23 -23.33
N ALA A 99 -4.77 -6.98 -23.81
CA ALA A 99 -4.50 -6.71 -25.22
C ALA A 99 -3.15 -7.33 -25.59
N ALA A 100 -3.27 -8.46 -26.28
CA ALA A 100 -2.29 -9.14 -27.11
C ALA A 100 -1.04 -8.34 -27.49
N GLY A 101 0.12 -8.99 -27.38
CA GLY A 101 1.25 -8.65 -28.23
C GLY A 101 2.56 -8.51 -27.47
N VAL A 102 3.45 -9.45 -27.75
CA VAL A 102 4.88 -9.41 -27.52
C VAL A 102 5.47 -8.09 -28.06
N ALA A 103 5.53 -7.01 -27.25
CA ALA A 103 6.44 -5.85 -27.40
C ALA A 103 6.00 -4.66 -26.52
N ALA A 104 6.44 -4.59 -25.26
CA ALA A 104 6.62 -3.31 -24.53
C ALA A 104 7.36 -3.50 -23.19
N GLY A 105 8.50 -4.19 -23.20
CA GLY A 105 9.39 -4.35 -22.03
C GLY A 105 10.07 -3.05 -21.54
N VAL A 106 9.64 -1.88 -22.02
CA VAL A 106 10.22 -0.57 -21.70
C VAL A 106 9.24 0.35 -20.97
N ALA A 107 7.92 0.10 -21.06
CA ALA A 107 6.90 1.00 -20.50
C ALA A 107 6.46 0.65 -19.06
N THR A 108 6.70 -0.58 -18.59
CA THR A 108 6.35 -1.01 -17.23
C THR A 108 7.34 -0.51 -16.17
N ALA A 109 8.60 -0.27 -16.54
CA ALA A 109 9.64 0.19 -15.63
C ALA A 109 9.51 1.68 -15.23
N ALA A 110 8.91 2.52 -16.08
CA ALA A 110 8.72 3.94 -15.79
C ALA A 110 7.50 4.24 -14.88
N LEU A 111 6.56 3.30 -14.78
CA LEU A 111 5.34 3.44 -13.97
C LEU A 111 5.45 2.76 -12.59
N ALA A 112 6.37 1.79 -12.44
CA ALA A 112 6.60 1.13 -11.15
C ALA A 112 7.08 2.09 -10.05
N PRO A 113 8.01 3.05 -10.31
CA PRO A 113 8.39 4.05 -9.33
C PRO A 113 7.24 4.95 -8.88
N THR A 114 6.40 5.38 -9.82
CA THR A 114 5.26 6.26 -9.56
C THR A 114 4.19 5.54 -8.74
N ALA A 115 3.89 4.29 -9.07
CA ALA A 115 2.95 3.45 -8.34
C ALA A 115 3.42 3.12 -6.91
N ALA A 116 4.71 2.79 -6.74
CA ALA A 116 5.28 2.50 -5.43
C ALA A 116 5.27 3.74 -4.53
N MET A 117 5.64 4.90 -5.08
CA MET A 117 5.60 6.18 -4.38
C MET A 117 4.18 6.60 -4.02
N ALA A 118 3.21 6.37 -4.91
CA ALA A 118 1.80 6.60 -4.66
C ALA A 118 1.29 5.76 -3.48
N ILE A 119 1.57 4.45 -3.49
CA ILE A 119 1.19 3.54 -2.40
C ILE A 119 1.81 3.99 -1.07
N ALA A 120 3.11 4.30 -1.08
CA ALA A 120 3.82 4.78 0.11
C ALA A 120 3.27 6.11 0.62
N THR A 121 2.84 7.01 -0.28
CA THR A 121 2.29 8.31 0.09
C THR A 121 0.87 8.20 0.62
N THR A 122 0.01 7.38 0.01
CA THR A 122 -1.39 7.22 0.42
C THR A 122 -1.52 6.43 1.71
N PHE A 123 -0.71 5.39 1.90
CA PHE A 123 -0.91 4.41 2.96
C PHE A 123 0.25 4.32 3.95
N GLY A 124 1.41 4.88 3.64
CA GLY A 124 2.58 4.79 4.49
C GLY A 124 2.61 5.81 5.61
N THR A 125 3.25 5.42 6.71
CA THR A 125 3.70 6.30 7.80
C THR A 125 5.15 6.70 7.60
N ALA A 126 5.46 7.96 7.84
CA ALA A 126 6.84 8.40 8.06
C ALA A 126 7.37 7.76 9.36
N SER A 127 8.70 7.66 9.50
CA SER A 127 9.31 7.06 10.71
C SER A 127 9.08 7.85 12.01
N THR A 128 8.45 9.02 11.92
CA THR A 128 7.96 9.80 13.08
C THR A 128 6.54 9.40 13.49
N GLY A 129 5.92 8.43 12.80
CA GLY A 129 4.53 8.02 12.98
C GLY A 129 3.51 8.95 12.30
N ALA A 130 3.97 9.97 11.56
CA ALA A 130 3.11 10.86 10.81
C ALA A 130 2.67 10.23 9.48
N ALA A 131 1.42 10.47 9.10
CA ALA A 131 0.87 10.11 7.79
C ALA A 131 1.72 10.71 6.67
N ILE A 132 2.24 9.91 5.73
CA ILE A 132 2.96 10.47 4.56
C ILE A 132 1.99 11.30 3.69
N SER A 133 0.73 10.89 3.67
CA SER A 133 -0.38 11.58 3.00
C SER A 133 -0.63 13.01 3.51
N GLY A 134 -0.25 13.30 4.77
CA GLY A 134 -0.31 14.63 5.36
C GLY A 134 0.90 15.50 5.07
N LEU A 135 1.94 14.94 4.43
CA LEU A 135 3.15 15.66 4.05
C LEU A 135 3.02 16.20 2.62
N THR A 136 3.78 17.23 2.30
CA THR A 136 3.82 17.81 0.95
C THR A 136 5.24 18.03 0.46
N GLY A 137 5.40 18.12 -0.86
CA GLY A 137 6.67 18.43 -1.51
C GLY A 137 7.79 17.45 -1.17
N ALA A 138 8.98 17.98 -0.88
CA ALA A 138 10.16 17.17 -0.58
C ALA A 138 9.99 16.26 0.64
N ALA A 139 9.20 16.67 1.64
CA ALA A 139 8.96 15.87 2.83
C ALA A 139 8.15 14.60 2.50
N ALA A 140 7.11 14.72 1.68
CA ALA A 140 6.31 13.57 1.23
C ALA A 140 7.16 12.59 0.41
N THR A 141 7.90 13.10 -0.56
CA THR A 141 8.79 12.29 -1.41
C THR A 141 9.84 11.56 -0.58
N ASN A 142 10.47 12.24 0.37
CA ASN A 142 11.50 11.68 1.23
C ASN A 142 10.96 10.64 2.20
N ALA A 143 9.79 10.88 2.78
CA ALA A 143 9.15 9.91 3.66
C ALA A 143 8.66 8.69 2.87
N ALA A 144 8.10 8.87 1.67
CA ALA A 144 7.71 7.79 0.78
C ALA A 144 8.92 6.95 0.34
N LEU A 145 10.03 7.58 -0.04
CA LEU A 145 11.29 6.89 -0.33
C LEU A 145 11.82 6.15 0.89
N ALA A 146 11.81 6.76 2.07
CA ALA A 146 12.22 6.09 3.29
C ALA A 146 11.34 4.88 3.59
N TRP A 147 10.02 5.00 3.44
CA TRP A 147 9.06 3.91 3.62
C TRP A 147 9.31 2.77 2.62
N LEU A 148 9.55 3.09 1.34
CA LEU A 148 9.96 2.13 0.32
C LEU A 148 11.31 1.47 0.62
N GLY A 149 12.23 2.22 1.23
CA GLY A 149 13.51 1.75 1.76
C GLY A 149 13.41 0.98 3.08
N GLY A 150 12.20 0.60 3.52
CA GLY A 150 12.00 -0.13 4.76
C GLY A 150 12.16 0.71 6.02
N GLY A 151 11.86 2.01 5.96
CA GLY A 151 11.92 2.95 7.08
C GLY A 151 13.24 3.72 7.20
N ALA A 152 13.30 4.65 8.16
CA ALA A 152 14.50 5.44 8.45
C ALA A 152 15.68 4.54 8.88
N LEU A 153 16.90 5.04 8.61
CA LEU A 153 18.15 4.38 9.02
C LEU A 153 18.17 4.09 10.54
N ALA A 154 17.62 5.02 11.32
CA ALA A 154 17.51 4.92 12.77
C ALA A 154 16.52 3.82 13.24
N ALA A 155 15.54 3.45 12.41
CA ALA A 155 14.59 2.37 12.68
C ALA A 155 15.10 1.01 12.13
N GLY A 156 16.36 0.94 11.69
CA GLY A 156 16.94 -0.25 11.07
C GLY A 156 16.57 -0.44 9.60
N GLY A 157 15.93 0.55 8.97
CA GLY A 157 15.66 0.58 7.54
C GLY A 157 16.86 1.09 6.74
N SER A 158 16.76 1.02 5.41
CA SER A 158 17.79 1.56 4.50
C SER A 158 17.54 3.03 4.12
N GLY A 159 16.50 3.64 4.69
CA GLY A 159 16.16 5.05 4.52
C GLY A 159 15.86 5.44 3.08
N MET A 160 15.92 6.74 2.81
CA MET A 160 15.76 7.27 1.45
C MET A 160 16.78 6.68 0.47
N ALA A 161 18.00 6.37 0.93
CA ALA A 161 19.03 5.77 0.08
C ALA A 161 18.59 4.40 -0.46
N GLY A 162 17.99 3.57 0.39
CA GLY A 162 17.43 2.29 -0.03
C GLY A 162 16.17 2.41 -0.87
N GLY A 163 15.30 3.38 -0.57
CA GLY A 163 14.13 3.66 -1.43
C GLY A 163 14.52 4.17 -2.81
N SER A 164 15.48 5.09 -2.89
CA SER A 164 16.02 5.57 -4.15
C SER A 164 16.74 4.46 -4.91
N ALA A 165 17.43 3.57 -4.20
CA ALA A 165 18.01 2.38 -4.80
C ALA A 165 16.95 1.41 -5.33
N LEU A 166 15.84 1.19 -4.62
CA LEU A 166 14.71 0.42 -5.13
C LEU A 166 14.15 1.04 -6.40
N LEU A 167 13.93 2.35 -6.42
CA LEU A 167 13.46 3.04 -7.62
C LEU A 167 14.45 2.93 -8.78
N ALA A 168 15.75 2.99 -8.48
CA ALA A 168 16.81 2.78 -9.46
C ALA A 168 16.88 1.32 -9.95
N LEU A 169 16.59 0.34 -9.08
CA LEU A 169 16.50 -1.09 -9.41
C LEU A 169 15.26 -1.42 -10.23
N ALA A 170 14.15 -0.70 -10.03
CA ALA A 170 12.91 -0.85 -10.79
C ALA A 170 12.97 -0.23 -12.20
N GLY A 171 14.05 0.49 -12.54
CA GLY A 171 14.31 1.00 -13.89
C GLY A 171 15.00 -0.03 -14.80
N PRO A 172 15.01 0.17 -16.14
CA PRO A 172 15.74 -0.70 -17.07
C PRO A 172 17.27 -0.72 -16.81
N ILE A 173 17.76 0.22 -16.00
CA ILE A 173 19.14 0.34 -15.52
C ILE A 173 19.20 -0.10 -14.05
N GLY A 174 18.57 -1.23 -13.73
CA GLY A 174 18.49 -1.80 -12.37
C GLY A 174 19.80 -2.38 -11.86
N TRP A 175 20.91 -1.70 -12.12
CA TRP A 175 22.25 -2.04 -11.68
C TRP A 175 22.81 -0.96 -10.73
N GLY A 176 22.03 -0.03 -10.18
CA GLY A 176 22.59 1.09 -9.41
C GLY A 176 23.48 0.70 -8.22
N ILE A 177 23.07 -0.28 -7.42
CA ILE A 177 23.86 -0.77 -6.27
C ILE A 177 24.86 -1.86 -6.70
N GLY A 178 24.47 -2.72 -7.64
CA GLY A 178 25.32 -3.81 -8.15
C GLY A 178 26.42 -3.36 -9.13
N ALA A 179 26.23 -2.33 -9.94
CA ALA A 179 27.20 -1.86 -10.93
C ALA A 179 28.38 -1.15 -10.29
N ALA A 180 28.22 -0.41 -9.18
CA ALA A 180 29.37 0.22 -8.55
C ALA A 180 30.33 -0.85 -7.98
N SER A 181 29.80 -1.93 -7.42
CA SER A 181 30.57 -3.07 -6.91
C SER A 181 31.05 -4.03 -8.03
N LEU A 182 30.29 -4.19 -9.11
CA LEU A 182 30.68 -4.97 -10.31
C LEU A 182 31.70 -4.23 -11.20
N ALA A 183 31.55 -2.92 -11.41
CA ALA A 183 32.44 -2.08 -12.23
C ALA A 183 33.76 -1.77 -11.52
N ALA A 184 33.75 -1.52 -10.19
CA ALA A 184 35.00 -1.47 -9.41
C ALA A 184 35.77 -2.81 -9.42
N GLY A 185 35.11 -3.89 -9.88
CA GLY A 185 35.68 -5.21 -10.05
C GLY A 185 36.46 -5.44 -11.35
N GLY A 186 36.49 -4.47 -12.25
CA GLY A 186 37.35 -4.48 -13.44
C GLY A 186 38.82 -4.34 -13.05
N PHE A 187 39.54 -5.45 -13.09
CA PHE A 187 40.99 -5.54 -13.37
C PHE A 187 42.04 -5.43 -12.25
N LEU A 188 41.81 -4.94 -11.02
CA LEU A 188 42.96 -4.62 -10.13
C LEU A 188 42.90 -5.15 -8.67
N ALA A 189 43.87 -6.03 -8.37
CA ALA A 189 44.49 -6.35 -7.07
C ALA A 189 43.68 -7.12 -5.97
N ASN A 190 44.31 -8.17 -5.43
CA ASN A 190 43.79 -9.06 -4.36
C ASN A 190 43.35 -8.36 -3.06
N LYS A 191 43.83 -7.14 -2.77
CA LYS A 191 43.47 -6.36 -1.58
C LYS A 191 42.09 -5.69 -1.75
N LYS A 192 41.79 -5.18 -2.96
CA LYS A 192 40.49 -4.62 -3.33
C LYS A 192 39.37 -5.67 -3.38
N ASN A 193 39.71 -6.95 -3.62
CA ASN A 193 38.72 -8.03 -3.59
C ASN A 193 38.13 -8.28 -2.20
N LYS A 194 38.92 -8.13 -1.13
CA LYS A 194 38.42 -8.26 0.25
C LYS A 194 37.50 -7.09 0.62
N GLU A 195 37.89 -5.87 0.28
CA GLU A 195 37.07 -4.67 0.48
C GLU A 195 35.77 -4.73 -0.32
N ALA A 196 35.82 -5.18 -1.58
CA ALA A 196 34.63 -5.39 -2.40
C ALA A 196 33.69 -6.46 -1.80
N ALA A 197 34.23 -7.54 -1.24
CA ALA A 197 33.44 -8.55 -0.55
C ALA A 197 32.76 -7.99 0.70
N ILE A 198 33.50 -7.25 1.54
CA ILE A 198 32.96 -6.58 2.74
C ILE A 198 31.85 -5.59 2.35
N LYS A 199 32.07 -4.78 1.31
CA LYS A 199 31.06 -3.84 0.82
C LYS A 199 29.79 -4.54 0.33
N ALA A 200 29.94 -5.62 -0.46
CA ALA A 200 28.82 -6.42 -0.92
C ALA A 200 28.05 -7.08 0.22
N ASP A 201 28.74 -7.56 1.27
CA ASP A 201 28.08 -8.10 2.45
C ASP A 201 27.37 -7.04 3.28
N ASN A 202 27.93 -5.84 3.42
CA ASN A 202 27.27 -4.71 4.09
C ASN A 202 26.01 -4.30 3.34
N GLU A 203 26.08 -4.13 2.01
CA GLU A 203 24.91 -3.86 1.16
C GLU A 203 23.86 -4.97 1.28
N ARG A 204 24.29 -6.24 1.31
CA ARG A 204 23.39 -7.39 1.49
C ARG A 204 22.66 -7.32 2.82
N VAL A 205 23.34 -6.96 3.91
CA VAL A 205 22.71 -6.82 5.23
C VAL A 205 21.61 -5.76 5.21
N GLU A 206 21.87 -4.61 4.59
CA GLU A 206 20.87 -3.54 4.46
C GLU A 206 19.66 -3.96 3.60
N ILE A 207 19.89 -4.66 2.49
CA ILE A 207 18.81 -5.21 1.64
C ILE A 207 17.98 -6.25 2.39
N VAL A 208 18.62 -7.11 3.19
CA VAL A 208 17.91 -8.11 4.00
C VAL A 208 17.04 -7.43 5.06
N LYS A 209 17.54 -6.39 5.74
CA LYS A 209 16.73 -5.61 6.70
C LYS A 209 15.53 -4.96 6.01
N ALA A 210 15.75 -4.28 4.90
CA ALA A 210 14.68 -3.65 4.12
C ALA A 210 13.64 -4.69 3.64
N THR A 211 14.07 -5.89 3.24
CA THR A 211 13.19 -7.00 2.88
C THR A 211 12.29 -7.41 4.05
N ARG A 212 12.83 -7.48 5.28
CA ARG A 212 12.03 -7.83 6.47
C ARG A 212 10.97 -6.79 6.79
N VAL A 213 11.30 -5.51 6.61
CA VAL A 213 10.31 -4.43 6.80
C VAL A 213 9.22 -4.53 5.73
N LEU A 214 9.56 -4.77 4.46
CA LEU A 214 8.56 -5.00 3.41
C LEU A 214 7.66 -6.21 3.71
N GLU A 215 8.21 -7.32 4.21
CA GLU A 215 7.43 -8.51 4.61
C GLU A 215 6.45 -8.18 5.77
N ALA A 216 6.89 -7.40 6.77
CA ALA A 216 6.04 -6.95 7.87
C ALA A 216 4.92 -6.02 7.39
N THR A 217 5.26 -5.00 6.62
CA THR A 217 4.32 -4.07 5.96
C THR A 217 3.32 -4.83 5.09
N ASN A 218 3.76 -5.82 4.32
CA ASN A 218 2.87 -6.65 3.50
C ASN A 218 1.82 -7.38 4.36
N THR A 219 2.23 -7.88 5.52
CA THR A 219 1.33 -8.57 6.47
C THR A 219 0.25 -7.62 6.98
N GLU A 220 0.62 -6.39 7.34
CA GLU A 220 -0.35 -5.35 7.75
C GLU A 220 -1.33 -4.99 6.63
N ILE A 221 -0.84 -4.81 5.38
CA ILE A 221 -1.68 -4.53 4.21
C ILE A 221 -2.69 -5.66 3.99
N VAL A 222 -2.24 -6.92 4.05
CA VAL A 222 -3.10 -8.09 3.86
C VAL A 222 -4.18 -8.15 4.94
N HIS A 223 -3.81 -7.92 6.20
CA HIS A 223 -4.76 -7.89 7.31
C HIS A 223 -5.79 -6.76 7.18
N LEU A 224 -5.36 -5.56 6.80
CA LEU A 224 -6.25 -4.43 6.54
C LEU A 224 -7.18 -4.70 5.36
N LYS A 225 -6.67 -5.33 4.30
CA LYS A 225 -7.46 -5.71 3.11
C LYS A 225 -8.56 -6.68 3.52
N GLU A 226 -8.23 -7.72 4.28
CA GLU A 226 -9.19 -8.73 4.74
C GLU A 226 -10.25 -8.15 5.67
N SER A 227 -9.82 -7.32 6.63
CA SER A 227 -10.74 -6.64 7.56
C SER A 227 -11.70 -5.71 6.81
N THR A 228 -11.18 -4.92 5.87
CA THR A 228 -11.97 -4.00 5.04
C THR A 228 -12.97 -4.77 4.19
N GLN A 229 -12.50 -5.80 3.48
CA GLN A 229 -13.35 -6.59 2.58
C GLN A 229 -14.45 -7.32 3.36
N LYS A 230 -14.11 -7.96 4.48
CA LYS A 230 -15.09 -8.67 5.33
C LYS A 230 -16.16 -7.73 5.87
N LEU A 231 -15.78 -6.54 6.32
CA LEU A 231 -16.73 -5.57 6.86
C LEU A 231 -17.60 -4.97 5.75
N ALA A 232 -17.04 -4.67 4.58
CA ALA A 232 -17.79 -4.16 3.43
C ALA A 232 -18.83 -5.16 2.91
N THR A 233 -18.45 -6.43 2.72
CA THR A 233 -19.39 -7.46 2.25
C THR A 233 -20.48 -7.74 3.28
N GLY A 234 -20.12 -7.83 4.57
CA GLY A 234 -21.08 -8.03 5.66
C GLY A 234 -22.06 -6.86 5.79
N LEU A 235 -21.59 -5.62 5.62
CA LEU A 235 -22.42 -4.43 5.60
C LEU A 235 -23.39 -4.42 4.43
N GLU A 236 -22.92 -4.71 3.20
CA GLU A 236 -23.78 -4.80 2.03
C GLU A 236 -24.86 -5.86 2.20
N GLN A 237 -24.50 -7.05 2.67
CA GLN A 237 -25.45 -8.13 2.88
C GLN A 237 -26.49 -7.80 3.96
N SER A 238 -26.07 -7.13 5.03
CA SER A 238 -26.97 -6.63 6.09
C SER A 238 -27.94 -5.59 5.54
N LEU A 239 -27.45 -4.64 4.74
CA LEU A 239 -28.29 -3.63 4.10
C LEU A 239 -29.31 -4.25 3.14
N LEU A 240 -28.89 -5.18 2.27
CA LEU A 240 -29.77 -5.85 1.32
C LEU A 240 -30.87 -6.64 2.04
N THR A 241 -30.50 -7.39 3.08
CA THR A 241 -31.46 -8.17 3.89
C THR A 241 -32.46 -7.24 4.58
N PHE A 242 -31.95 -6.18 5.23
CA PHE A 242 -32.79 -5.21 5.93
C PHE A 242 -33.77 -4.51 4.99
N THR A 243 -33.27 -3.93 3.89
CA THR A 243 -34.09 -3.19 2.92
C THR A 243 -35.10 -4.07 2.19
N GLY A 244 -34.77 -5.35 1.98
CA GLY A 244 -35.72 -6.35 1.48
C GLY A 244 -36.88 -6.61 2.45
N ALA A 245 -36.62 -6.66 3.75
CA ALA A 245 -37.61 -6.89 4.79
C ALA A 245 -38.53 -5.69 5.07
N VAL A 246 -38.05 -4.46 4.82
CA VAL A 246 -38.77 -3.22 5.18
C VAL A 246 -39.20 -2.36 3.98
N ARG A 247 -39.40 -2.99 2.81
CA ARG A 247 -39.58 -2.29 1.52
C ARG A 247 -40.71 -1.25 1.47
N SER A 248 -41.76 -1.43 2.27
CA SER A 248 -42.91 -0.51 2.36
C SER A 248 -42.72 0.66 3.31
N ILE A 249 -41.74 0.58 4.23
CA ILE A 249 -41.52 1.59 5.26
C ILE A 249 -40.78 2.80 4.66
N ARG A 250 -41.24 4.01 5.01
CA ARG A 250 -40.68 5.28 4.53
C ARG A 250 -40.32 6.25 5.65
N SER A 251 -40.78 6.01 6.87
CA SER A 251 -40.36 6.78 8.04
C SER A 251 -39.66 5.92 9.09
N PHE A 252 -38.61 6.46 9.69
CA PHE A 252 -37.90 5.81 10.79
C PHE A 252 -38.83 5.50 11.98
N THR A 253 -39.85 6.32 12.20
CA THR A 253 -40.80 6.13 13.31
C THR A 253 -41.75 4.95 13.12
N GLU A 254 -41.84 4.39 11.91
CA GLU A 254 -42.65 3.22 11.60
C GLU A 254 -41.92 1.89 11.85
N PHE A 255 -40.60 1.92 12.06
CA PHE A 255 -39.83 0.71 12.39
C PHE A 255 -40.17 0.17 13.78
N SER A 256 -40.23 -1.16 13.88
CA SER A 256 -40.19 -1.86 15.17
C SER A 256 -38.87 -1.62 15.88
N GLN A 257 -38.81 -1.92 17.19
CA GLN A 257 -37.57 -1.77 17.95
C GLN A 257 -36.43 -2.60 17.35
N ASP A 258 -36.68 -3.86 17.00
CA ASP A 258 -35.70 -4.75 16.37
C ASP A 258 -35.18 -4.19 15.04
N GLN A 259 -36.07 -3.64 14.20
CA GLN A 259 -35.68 -3.03 12.93
C GLN A 259 -34.81 -1.78 13.14
N ARG A 260 -35.10 -0.97 14.17
CA ARG A 260 -34.26 0.19 14.53
C ARG A 260 -32.89 -0.26 15.04
N ASP A 261 -32.83 -1.35 15.81
CA ASP A 261 -31.58 -1.90 16.34
C ASP A 261 -30.70 -2.42 15.20
N VAL A 262 -31.28 -3.11 14.20
CA VAL A 262 -30.57 -3.53 12.98
C VAL A 262 -30.05 -2.32 12.19
N LEU A 263 -30.88 -1.29 11.98
CA LEU A 263 -30.44 -0.07 11.28
C LEU A 263 -29.32 0.65 12.03
N ARG A 264 -29.37 0.70 13.36
CA ARG A 264 -28.25 1.22 14.20
C ARG A 264 -26.97 0.42 13.99
N ALA A 265 -27.06 -0.91 13.95
CA ALA A 265 -25.90 -1.76 13.67
C ALA A 265 -25.32 -1.51 12.28
N ILE A 266 -26.16 -1.33 11.25
CA ILE A 266 -25.72 -0.97 9.89
C ILE A 266 -24.95 0.35 9.89
N ILE A 267 -25.43 1.37 10.62
CA ILE A 267 -24.76 2.68 10.70
C ILE A 267 -23.42 2.57 11.44
N ASN A 268 -23.38 1.87 12.57
CA ASN A 268 -22.14 1.65 13.32
C ASN A 268 -21.10 0.88 12.48
N ASN A 269 -21.54 -0.10 11.69
CA ASN A 269 -20.67 -0.85 10.78
C ASN A 269 -20.18 0.03 9.61
N THR A 270 -21.03 0.94 9.11
CA THR A 270 -20.63 1.98 8.13
C THR A 270 -19.54 2.88 8.69
N GLU A 271 -19.72 3.38 9.92
CA GLU A 271 -18.72 4.21 10.60
C GLU A 271 -17.40 3.45 10.78
N SER A 272 -17.47 2.21 11.27
CA SER A 272 -16.32 1.33 11.45
C SER A 272 -15.58 1.06 10.13
N LEU A 273 -16.31 0.86 9.03
CA LEU A 273 -15.73 0.64 7.70
C LEU A 273 -15.01 1.90 7.20
N SER A 274 -15.62 3.07 7.36
CA SER A 274 -15.00 4.34 6.98
C SER A 274 -13.71 4.61 7.80
N ALA A 275 -13.69 4.24 9.08
CA ALA A 275 -12.50 4.38 9.93
C ALA A 275 -11.35 3.46 9.49
N LEU A 276 -11.64 2.28 8.93
CA LEU A 276 -10.60 1.40 8.36
C LEU A 276 -9.90 2.03 7.16
N PHE A 277 -10.54 2.97 6.45
CA PHE A 277 -9.91 3.65 5.32
C PHE A 277 -8.79 4.59 5.78
N MET A 278 -8.88 5.10 7.01
CA MET A 278 -7.93 6.01 7.62
C MET A 278 -6.76 5.30 8.31
N LYS A 279 -6.73 3.95 8.33
CA LYS A 279 -5.61 3.19 8.88
C LYS A 279 -4.43 3.19 7.91
N GLU A 280 -3.28 3.63 8.42
CA GLU A 280 -1.98 3.63 7.76
C GLU A 280 -1.20 2.35 8.04
N VAL A 281 -0.09 2.15 7.32
CA VAL A 281 0.72 0.93 7.26
C VAL A 281 2.20 1.25 7.45
N GLY A 282 2.91 0.41 8.22
CA GLY A 282 4.36 0.47 8.38
C GLY A 282 4.83 1.36 9.53
N LYS A 283 4.19 1.21 10.70
CA LYS A 283 4.61 1.86 11.95
C LYS A 283 5.84 1.20 12.57
#